data_AF-A0A3M2RU22-F1
#
_entry.id   AF-A0A3M2RU22-F1
#
_cell.length_a   1.000
_cell.length_b   1.000
_cell.length_c   1.000
_cell.angle_alpha   90.00
_cell.angle_beta   90.00
_cell.angle_gamma   90.00
#
_symmetry.space_group_name_H-M   'P 1'
#
loop_
_entity.id
_entity.type
_entity.pdbx_description
1 polymer ?
#
loop_
_entity_poly.entity_id
_entity_poly.type
_entity_poly.pdbx_seq_one_letter_code
_entity_poly.pdbx_strand_id
1 'polypeptide(L)'
;MPTALVEHWFRYICPTRSTFDSETNYNRQLACKTWSTSEAVFYTLQAMSAAYSMPHLSKDLRAQAVAAVDQEMIRIRSVQSTMVTVDVVFAVFKLGTSLSGTPDAGEHSWSELAHELLTAWGMQLTAADVLLHAYFCQALTYWEMVLAAIGGGSIPRRVDRKRWKYQTSARRTTHFDSDLATPGPEPLSYNPGLNLLGTRPNSWCGISNEVIDLFGQVLALCRNKVRGNHGLTIDDLYDISLAHEFQGELLCMDFDTFVLMDEVNGYFVETRDDKTPISHLLQTAEAYRQAALLQLHLAFNHLSADTMPRAEFLLGLVLCLLGTLEQIPLDSGSRTIHSMLYLSAAAGLRYLEATVSSESYQLEISRARQLVSTRLDLLPNYVSGGTLQFVKSVWRQYEADRSWVYWRDVLEELGSGLHL
;
A
#
# COMPACT_ATOMS: atom_id res chain seq x y z
N MET A 1 -12.94 -17.57 -30.13
CA MET A 1 -12.75 -17.89 -28.70
C MET A 1 -13.87 -17.25 -27.91
N PRO A 2 -14.38 -17.86 -26.82
CA PRO A 2 -15.39 -17.23 -25.96
C PRO A 2 -14.83 -15.96 -25.30
N THR A 3 -15.49 -14.81 -25.49
CA THR A 3 -15.07 -13.49 -24.95
C THR A 3 -15.88 -13.05 -23.73
N ALA A 4 -16.90 -13.81 -23.32
CA ALA A 4 -17.84 -13.44 -22.26
C ALA A 4 -17.15 -13.09 -20.92
N LEU A 5 -16.06 -13.78 -20.57
CA LEU A 5 -15.29 -13.50 -19.36
C LEU A 5 -14.46 -12.20 -19.47
N VAL A 6 -14.00 -11.85 -20.67
CA VAL A 6 -13.32 -10.58 -20.93
C VAL A 6 -14.32 -9.42 -20.88
N GLU A 7 -15.51 -9.60 -21.48
CA GLU A 7 -16.60 -8.63 -21.39
C GLU A 7 -17.06 -8.41 -19.94
N HIS A 8 -17.18 -9.50 -19.18
CA HIS A 8 -17.45 -9.44 -17.74
C HIS A 8 -16.36 -8.66 -16.99
N TRP A 9 -15.09 -8.81 -17.38
CA TRP A 9 -13.99 -8.09 -16.74
C TRP A 9 -14.16 -6.57 -16.90
N PHE A 10 -14.42 -6.09 -18.12
CA PHE A 10 -14.63 -4.67 -18.38
C PHE A 10 -15.85 -4.10 -17.68
N ARG A 11 -16.90 -4.91 -17.50
CA ARG A 11 -18.16 -4.47 -16.93
C ARG A 11 -18.16 -4.47 -15.39
N TYR A 12 -17.48 -5.41 -14.76
CA TYR A 12 -17.60 -5.63 -13.31
C TYR A 12 -16.27 -5.63 -12.57
N ILE A 13 -15.20 -6.19 -13.15
CA ILE A 13 -13.92 -6.32 -12.44
C ILE A 13 -13.12 -5.02 -12.52
N CYS A 14 -12.99 -4.42 -13.71
CA CYS A 14 -12.22 -3.19 -13.88
C CYS A 14 -12.75 -2.03 -13.02
N PRO A 15 -14.07 -1.70 -13.03
CA PRO A 15 -14.59 -0.60 -12.21
C PRO A 15 -14.45 -0.87 -10.71
N THR A 16 -14.56 -2.13 -10.29
CA THR A 16 -14.49 -2.52 -8.87
C THR A 16 -13.05 -2.59 -8.34
N ARG A 17 -12.06 -2.77 -9.22
CA ARG A 17 -10.63 -2.86 -8.87
C ARG A 17 -9.84 -1.67 -9.38
N SER A 18 -10.49 -0.52 -9.54
CA SER A 18 -9.84 0.73 -9.90
C SER A 18 -10.35 1.86 -9.01
N THR A 19 -9.45 2.75 -8.60
CA THR A 19 -9.77 3.91 -7.76
C THR A 19 -10.68 4.90 -8.48
N PHE A 20 -10.65 4.91 -9.81
CA PHE A 20 -11.59 5.62 -10.68
C PHE A 20 -11.71 4.84 -11.99
N ASP A 21 -12.79 5.06 -12.74
CA ASP A 21 -13.02 4.35 -13.99
C ASP A 21 -13.63 5.23 -15.09
N SER A 22 -12.74 5.85 -15.86
CA SER A 22 -13.06 6.72 -17.00
C SER A 22 -12.23 6.35 -18.23
N GLU A 23 -12.32 7.15 -19.29
CA GLU A 23 -11.45 7.03 -20.45
C GLU A 23 -9.96 7.26 -20.13
N THR A 24 -9.60 7.95 -19.04
CA THR A 24 -8.21 8.19 -18.63
C THR A 24 -7.62 7.03 -17.82
N ASN A 25 -8.42 6.03 -17.48
CA ASN A 25 -8.00 4.84 -16.76
C ASN A 25 -7.06 3.97 -17.63
N TYR A 26 -5.74 4.04 -17.39
CA TYR A 26 -4.76 3.23 -18.11
C TYR A 26 -4.98 1.72 -17.95
N ASN A 27 -5.48 1.27 -16.80
CA ASN A 27 -5.81 -0.14 -16.61
C ASN A 27 -6.88 -0.61 -17.62
N ARG A 28 -7.94 0.17 -17.82
CA ARG A 28 -8.98 -0.10 -18.83
C ARG A 28 -8.43 0.01 -20.25
N GLN A 29 -7.69 1.08 -20.55
CA GLN A 29 -7.16 1.32 -21.89
C GLN A 29 -6.21 0.20 -22.33
N LEU A 30 -5.30 -0.23 -21.46
CA LEU A 30 -4.35 -1.30 -21.76
C LEU A 30 -5.08 -2.61 -22.01
N ALA A 31 -5.97 -3.02 -21.09
CA ALA A 31 -6.77 -4.20 -21.29
C ALA A 31 -7.50 -4.17 -22.64
N CYS A 32 -8.11 -3.04 -23.01
CA CYS A 32 -8.83 -2.89 -24.28
C CYS A 32 -7.93 -3.04 -25.51
N LYS A 33 -6.71 -2.51 -25.46
CA LYS A 33 -5.75 -2.55 -26.57
C LYS A 33 -5.11 -3.94 -26.76
N THR A 34 -4.94 -4.71 -25.69
CA THR A 34 -4.00 -5.84 -25.70
C THR A 34 -4.65 -7.20 -25.45
N TRP A 35 -5.90 -7.26 -24.98
CA TRP A 35 -6.55 -8.54 -24.64
C TRP A 35 -6.67 -9.52 -25.82
N SER A 36 -6.74 -9.02 -27.05
CA SER A 36 -6.86 -9.87 -28.24
C SER A 36 -5.51 -10.28 -28.85
N THR A 37 -4.42 -9.65 -28.44
CA THR A 37 -3.07 -9.85 -29.02
C THR A 37 -2.09 -10.46 -28.04
N SER A 38 -2.32 -10.32 -26.73
CA SER A 38 -1.48 -10.90 -25.68
C SER A 38 -2.20 -12.03 -24.97
N GLU A 39 -1.67 -13.25 -25.09
CA GLU A 39 -2.20 -14.42 -24.37
C GLU A 39 -2.14 -14.23 -22.85
N ALA A 40 -1.06 -13.63 -22.35
CA ALA A 40 -0.90 -13.33 -20.93
C ALA A 40 -2.01 -12.42 -20.42
N VAL A 41 -2.35 -11.36 -21.17
CA VAL A 41 -3.47 -10.48 -20.82
C VAL A 41 -4.80 -11.22 -20.95
N PHE A 42 -5.03 -11.91 -22.08
CA PHE A 42 -6.26 -12.64 -22.35
C PHE A 42 -6.63 -13.61 -21.22
N TYR A 43 -5.70 -14.47 -20.81
CA TYR A 43 -5.94 -15.43 -19.74
C TYR A 43 -6.05 -14.76 -18.37
N THR A 44 -5.27 -13.71 -18.11
CA THR A 44 -5.36 -12.96 -16.85
C THR A 44 -6.73 -12.33 -16.65
N LEU A 45 -7.27 -11.64 -17.66
CA LEU A 45 -8.60 -11.02 -17.57
C LEU A 45 -9.69 -12.06 -17.30
N GLN A 46 -9.61 -13.21 -17.97
CA GLN A 46 -10.55 -14.30 -17.77
C GLN A 46 -10.41 -14.96 -16.40
N ALA A 47 -9.19 -15.18 -15.92
CA ALA A 47 -8.92 -15.76 -14.61
C ALA A 47 -9.49 -14.87 -13.49
N MET A 48 -9.32 -13.56 -13.60
CA MET A 48 -9.89 -12.57 -12.67
C MET A 48 -11.42 -12.57 -12.70
N SER A 49 -12.04 -12.61 -13.88
CA SER A 49 -13.51 -12.69 -13.98
C SER A 49 -14.05 -14.02 -13.45
N ALA A 50 -13.39 -15.13 -13.77
CA ALA A 50 -13.78 -16.44 -13.27
C ALA A 50 -13.60 -16.55 -11.75
N ALA A 51 -12.61 -15.88 -11.15
CA ALA A 51 -12.42 -15.87 -9.70
C ALA A 51 -13.65 -15.30 -8.96
N TYR A 52 -14.38 -14.37 -9.60
CA TYR A 52 -15.56 -13.75 -9.01
C TYR A 52 -16.78 -14.67 -8.96
N SER A 53 -17.01 -15.47 -10.01
CA SER A 53 -18.29 -16.19 -10.17
C SER A 53 -18.15 -17.68 -10.44
N MET A 54 -16.94 -18.18 -10.72
CA MET A 54 -16.67 -19.56 -11.16
C MET A 54 -15.33 -20.08 -10.61
N PRO A 55 -15.23 -20.40 -9.31
CA PRO A 55 -13.97 -20.75 -8.65
C PRO A 55 -13.22 -21.93 -9.29
N HIS A 56 -13.94 -22.95 -9.77
CA HIS A 56 -13.33 -24.11 -10.44
C HIS A 56 -12.63 -23.73 -11.75
N LEU A 57 -13.31 -22.95 -12.60
CA LEU A 57 -12.76 -22.48 -13.88
C LEU A 57 -11.61 -21.48 -13.67
N SER A 58 -11.67 -20.69 -12.61
CA SER A 58 -10.61 -19.72 -12.27
C SER A 58 -9.25 -20.39 -12.07
N LYS A 59 -9.20 -21.60 -11.49
CA LYS A 59 -7.95 -22.31 -11.25
C LYS A 59 -7.21 -22.63 -12.56
N ASP A 60 -7.93 -23.17 -13.54
CA ASP A 60 -7.35 -23.58 -14.82
C ASP A 60 -6.94 -22.36 -15.65
N LEU A 61 -7.80 -21.33 -15.73
CA LEU A 61 -7.49 -20.07 -16.42
C LEU A 61 -6.29 -19.35 -15.79
N ARG A 62 -6.16 -19.42 -14.47
CA ARG A 62 -4.99 -18.87 -13.77
C ARG A 62 -3.72 -19.61 -14.13
N ALA A 63 -3.74 -20.95 -14.17
CA ALA A 63 -2.58 -21.72 -14.61
C ALA A 63 -2.16 -21.37 -16.05
N GLN A 64 -3.13 -21.13 -16.94
CA GLN A 64 -2.86 -20.66 -18.29
C GLN A 64 -2.25 -19.25 -18.32
N ALA A 65 -2.77 -18.34 -17.48
CA ALA A 65 -2.23 -16.98 -17.37
C ALA A 65 -0.77 -16.97 -16.86
N VAL A 66 -0.47 -17.78 -15.84
CA VAL A 66 0.90 -17.95 -15.32
C VAL A 66 1.82 -18.52 -16.39
N ALA A 67 1.42 -19.60 -17.05
CA ALA A 67 2.22 -20.21 -18.11
C ALA A 67 2.50 -19.24 -19.28
N ALA A 68 1.54 -18.39 -19.65
CA ALA A 68 1.72 -17.37 -20.68
C ALA A 68 2.72 -16.27 -20.25
N VAL A 69 2.69 -15.84 -18.98
CA VAL A 69 3.70 -14.93 -18.44
C VAL A 69 5.08 -15.58 -18.42
N ASP A 70 5.19 -16.82 -17.95
CA ASP A 70 6.47 -17.53 -17.83
C ASP A 70 7.14 -17.71 -19.20
N GLN A 71 6.35 -18.02 -20.24
CA GLN A 71 6.87 -18.09 -21.62
C GLN A 71 7.45 -16.76 -22.10
N GLU A 72 6.80 -15.64 -21.77
CA GLU A 72 7.28 -14.31 -22.13
C GLU A 72 8.53 -13.93 -21.32
N MET A 73 8.57 -14.28 -20.04
CA MET A 73 9.75 -14.09 -19.19
C MET A 73 10.96 -14.88 -19.71
N ILE A 74 10.76 -16.13 -20.16
CA ILE A 74 11.81 -16.93 -20.79
C ILE A 74 12.34 -16.22 -22.05
N ARG A 75 11.48 -15.63 -22.88
CA ARG A 75 11.91 -14.88 -24.07
C ARG A 75 12.70 -13.61 -23.72
N ILE A 76 12.24 -12.86 -22.73
CA ILE A 76 12.91 -11.64 -22.26
C ILE A 76 14.30 -11.97 -21.70
N ARG A 77 14.41 -13.02 -20.87
CA ARG A 77 15.69 -13.42 -20.26
C ARG A 77 16.65 -14.12 -21.22
N SER A 78 16.15 -14.85 -22.23
CA SER A 78 16.98 -15.60 -23.18
C SER A 78 17.59 -14.73 -24.28
N VAL A 79 16.94 -13.62 -24.64
CA VAL A 79 17.37 -12.75 -25.73
C VAL A 79 17.67 -11.37 -25.16
N GLN A 80 18.96 -11.03 -25.10
CA GLN A 80 19.47 -9.79 -24.50
C GLN A 80 18.95 -8.49 -25.14
N SER A 81 18.22 -8.58 -26.26
CA SER A 81 17.61 -7.47 -27.00
C SER A 81 16.08 -7.49 -27.04
N THR A 82 15.41 -8.46 -26.39
CA THR A 82 13.95 -8.48 -26.34
C THR A 82 13.46 -7.33 -25.47
N MET A 83 12.73 -6.39 -26.07
CA MET A 83 12.12 -5.28 -25.34
C MET A 83 11.02 -5.81 -24.44
N VAL A 84 10.99 -5.35 -23.19
CA VAL A 84 9.86 -5.57 -22.29
C VAL A 84 8.62 -4.89 -22.85
N THR A 85 7.56 -5.65 -23.07
CA THR A 85 6.28 -5.12 -23.52
C THR A 85 5.42 -4.70 -22.34
N VAL A 86 4.58 -3.68 -22.51
CA VAL A 86 3.66 -3.27 -21.45
C VAL A 86 2.62 -4.34 -21.13
N ASP A 87 2.34 -5.24 -22.07
CA ASP A 87 1.36 -6.32 -21.93
C ASP A 87 1.77 -7.31 -20.83
N VAL A 88 3.06 -7.70 -20.80
CA VAL A 88 3.57 -8.60 -19.76
C VAL A 88 3.63 -7.90 -18.40
N VAL A 89 4.02 -6.62 -18.37
CA VAL A 89 3.98 -5.79 -17.14
C VAL A 89 2.54 -5.75 -16.60
N PHE A 90 1.57 -5.45 -17.45
CA PHE A 90 0.16 -5.39 -17.08
C PHE A 90 -0.34 -6.74 -16.54
N ALA A 91 -0.03 -7.85 -17.22
CA ALA A 91 -0.42 -9.19 -16.79
C ALA A 91 0.20 -9.55 -15.42
N VAL A 92 1.50 -9.29 -15.22
CA VAL A 92 2.19 -9.51 -13.94
C VAL A 92 1.55 -8.74 -12.80
N PHE A 93 1.25 -7.46 -12.99
CA PHE A 93 0.55 -6.66 -11.98
C PHE A 93 -0.83 -7.23 -11.67
N LYS A 94 -1.61 -7.56 -12.71
CA LYS A 94 -2.96 -8.10 -12.53
C LYS A 94 -2.97 -9.43 -11.83
N LEU A 95 -2.06 -10.34 -12.18
CA LEU A 95 -1.92 -11.63 -11.51
C LEU A 95 -1.46 -11.43 -10.06
N GLY A 96 -0.34 -10.73 -9.85
CA GLY A 96 0.26 -10.53 -8.54
C GLY A 96 -0.67 -9.89 -7.50
N THR A 97 -1.52 -8.94 -7.92
CA THR A 97 -2.50 -8.30 -7.03
C THR A 97 -3.89 -8.98 -7.05
N SER A 98 -4.11 -10.01 -7.86
CA SER A 98 -5.36 -10.80 -7.88
C SER A 98 -5.29 -12.05 -7.02
N LEU A 99 -4.08 -12.47 -6.61
CA LEU A 99 -3.86 -13.65 -5.81
C LEU A 99 -4.25 -13.38 -4.35
N SER A 100 -5.46 -13.81 -4.00
CA SER A 100 -5.90 -13.95 -2.62
C SER A 100 -5.14 -15.10 -1.94
N GLY A 101 -4.21 -14.77 -1.05
CA GLY A 101 -3.48 -15.73 -0.20
C GLY A 101 -1.98 -15.62 -0.42
N THR A 102 -1.28 -15.17 0.62
CA THR A 102 0.13 -14.73 0.70
C THR A 102 0.66 -14.09 -0.59
N PRO A 103 0.93 -12.78 -0.64
CA PRO A 103 1.71 -12.27 -1.76
C PRO A 103 2.97 -13.13 -1.87
N ASP A 104 3.18 -13.73 -3.04
CA ASP A 104 4.22 -14.72 -3.33
C ASP A 104 3.95 -16.19 -2.92
N ALA A 105 2.69 -16.65 -2.85
CA ALA A 105 2.36 -18.09 -2.74
C ALA A 105 2.54 -18.92 -4.04
N GLY A 106 3.39 -18.46 -4.96
CA GLY A 106 3.74 -19.17 -6.21
C GLY A 106 5.19 -19.64 -6.19
N GLU A 107 5.62 -20.33 -7.24
CA GLU A 107 7.05 -20.66 -7.44
C GLU A 107 7.92 -19.39 -7.59
N HIS A 108 7.33 -18.22 -7.84
CA HIS A 108 8.00 -16.95 -8.11
C HIS A 108 7.41 -15.82 -7.25
N SER A 109 8.27 -14.89 -6.81
CA SER A 109 7.82 -13.63 -6.22
C SER A 109 7.34 -12.68 -7.32
N TRP A 110 6.02 -12.42 -7.36
CA TRP A 110 5.42 -11.57 -8.39
C TRP A 110 5.86 -10.11 -8.24
N SER A 111 6.13 -9.69 -7.00
CA SER A 111 6.66 -8.35 -6.73
C SER A 111 8.09 -8.19 -7.25
N GLU A 112 8.97 -9.18 -7.03
CA GLU A 112 10.31 -9.20 -7.61
C GLU A 112 10.27 -9.22 -9.14
N LEU A 113 9.34 -9.98 -9.74
CA LEU A 113 9.14 -10.01 -11.18
C LEU A 113 8.70 -8.64 -11.73
N ALA A 114 7.80 -7.95 -11.03
CA ALA A 114 7.37 -6.60 -11.39
C ALA A 114 8.54 -5.61 -11.33
N HIS A 115 9.40 -5.69 -10.29
CA HIS A 115 10.62 -4.89 -10.20
C HIS A 115 11.58 -5.16 -11.35
N GLU A 116 11.83 -6.44 -11.68
CA GLU A 116 12.70 -6.84 -12.79
C GLU A 116 12.20 -6.25 -14.11
N LEU A 117 10.91 -6.41 -14.40
CA LEU A 117 10.29 -5.92 -15.63
C LEU A 117 10.32 -4.40 -15.73
N LEU A 118 9.97 -3.67 -14.67
CA LEU A 118 10.01 -2.20 -14.68
C LEU A 118 11.43 -1.66 -14.80
N THR A 119 12.40 -2.33 -14.18
CA THR A 119 13.81 -1.95 -14.30
C THR A 119 14.31 -2.16 -15.72
N ALA A 120 14.04 -3.34 -16.30
CA ALA A 120 14.43 -3.67 -17.67
C ALA A 120 13.73 -2.76 -18.70
N TRP A 121 12.44 -2.47 -18.53
CA TRP A 121 11.70 -1.53 -19.38
C TRP A 121 12.25 -0.10 -19.27
N GLY A 122 12.59 0.33 -18.05
CA GLY A 122 13.17 1.65 -17.79
C GLY A 122 14.53 1.87 -18.48
N MET A 123 15.33 0.82 -18.66
CA MET A 123 16.61 0.91 -19.38
C MET A 123 16.45 1.16 -20.89
N GLN A 124 15.28 0.85 -21.46
CA GLN A 124 14.99 0.97 -22.90
C GLN A 124 13.75 1.86 -23.14
N LEU A 125 13.52 2.82 -22.24
CA LEU A 125 12.28 3.61 -22.21
C LEU A 125 12.18 4.58 -23.39
N THR A 126 11.08 4.50 -24.12
CA THR A 126 10.76 5.46 -25.19
C THR A 126 10.04 6.68 -24.63
N ALA A 127 10.09 7.82 -25.33
CA ALA A 127 9.36 9.03 -24.92
C ALA A 127 7.84 8.81 -24.81
N ALA A 128 7.27 7.89 -25.60
CA ALA A 128 5.85 7.56 -25.56
C ALA A 128 5.46 6.74 -24.32
N ASP A 129 6.40 5.99 -23.77
CA ASP A 129 6.17 5.06 -22.66
C ASP A 129 6.41 5.68 -21.28
N VAL A 130 7.05 6.86 -21.20
CA VAL A 130 7.45 7.50 -19.92
C VAL A 130 6.30 7.58 -18.93
N LEU A 131 5.12 8.02 -19.38
CA LEU A 131 3.96 8.18 -18.50
C LEU A 131 3.38 6.84 -18.05
N LEU A 132 3.45 5.83 -18.91
CA LEU A 132 2.92 4.51 -18.65
C LEU A 132 3.83 3.72 -17.71
N HIS A 133 5.14 3.85 -17.90
CA HIS A 133 6.16 3.33 -16.98
C HIS A 133 6.00 3.96 -15.60
N ALA A 134 5.90 5.30 -15.52
CA ALA A 134 5.65 6.00 -14.25
C ALA A 134 4.36 5.54 -13.57
N TYR A 135 3.29 5.32 -14.34
CA TYR A 135 2.03 4.78 -13.82
C TYR A 135 2.18 3.39 -13.18
N PHE A 136 2.96 2.47 -13.77
CA PHE A 136 3.22 1.18 -13.14
C PHE A 136 4.18 1.27 -11.96
N CYS A 137 5.17 2.17 -12.00
CA CYS A 137 6.03 2.45 -10.85
C CYS A 137 5.20 2.89 -9.62
N GLN A 138 4.21 3.77 -9.82
CA GLN A 138 3.30 4.19 -8.76
C GLN A 138 2.39 3.05 -8.27
N ALA A 139 1.88 2.23 -9.19
CA ALA A 139 1.11 1.05 -8.81
C ALA A 139 1.95 0.07 -7.98
N LEU A 140 3.25 -0.08 -8.30
CA LEU A 140 4.16 -0.93 -7.55
C LEU A 140 4.42 -0.39 -6.16
N THR A 141 4.58 0.94 -6.00
CA THR A 141 4.73 1.55 -4.67
C THR A 141 3.55 1.24 -3.76
N TYR A 142 2.31 1.27 -4.27
CA TYR A 142 1.14 0.87 -3.49
C TYR A 142 1.16 -0.60 -3.12
N TRP A 143 1.48 -1.47 -4.08
CA TRP A 143 1.61 -2.90 -3.82
C TRP A 143 2.67 -3.16 -2.74
N GLU A 144 3.85 -2.55 -2.86
CA GLU A 144 4.94 -2.61 -1.88
C GLU A 144 4.51 -2.11 -0.50
N MET A 145 3.69 -1.06 -0.40
CA MET A 145 3.12 -0.58 0.87
C MET A 145 2.24 -1.65 1.53
N VAL A 146 1.40 -2.34 0.75
CA VAL A 146 0.58 -3.45 1.25
C VAL A 146 1.46 -4.62 1.68
N LEU A 147 2.53 -4.94 0.94
CA LEU A 147 3.51 -5.96 1.32
C LEU A 147 4.25 -5.61 2.61
N ALA A 148 4.66 -4.35 2.78
CA ALA A 148 5.38 -3.87 3.95
C ALA A 148 4.57 -4.08 5.23
N ALA A 149 3.24 -3.96 5.16
CA ALA A 149 2.34 -4.22 6.28
C ALA A 149 2.53 -5.63 6.86
N ILE A 150 2.80 -6.62 6.00
CA ILE A 150 3.01 -8.02 6.40
C ILE A 150 4.50 -8.40 6.46
N GLY A 151 5.41 -7.42 6.37
CA GLY A 151 6.85 -7.64 6.39
C GLY A 151 7.43 -8.17 5.07
N GLY A 152 6.65 -8.15 3.99
CA GLY A 152 7.09 -8.52 2.64
C GLY A 152 7.57 -7.34 1.81
N GLY A 153 8.00 -7.64 0.58
CA GLY A 153 8.46 -6.64 -0.38
C GLY A 153 9.85 -6.08 -0.08
N SER A 154 10.21 -5.01 -0.80
CA SER A 154 11.50 -4.32 -0.74
C SER A 154 11.57 -3.24 0.34
N ILE A 155 10.43 -2.70 0.78
CA ILE A 155 10.37 -1.58 1.75
C ILE A 155 11.09 -1.88 3.07
N PRO A 156 10.94 -3.05 3.72
CA PRO A 156 11.69 -3.35 4.95
C PRO A 156 13.21 -3.21 4.77
N ARG A 157 13.76 -3.72 3.66
CA ARG A 157 15.18 -3.58 3.32
C ARG A 157 15.60 -2.12 3.11
N ARG A 158 14.71 -1.28 2.57
CA ARG A 158 14.94 0.17 2.43
C ARG A 158 15.03 0.86 3.78
N VAL A 159 14.15 0.51 4.72
CA VAL A 159 14.18 1.02 6.10
C VAL A 159 15.45 0.57 6.82
N ASP A 160 15.83 -0.69 6.70
CA ASP A 160 17.09 -1.21 7.27
C ASP A 160 18.31 -0.48 6.71
N ARG A 161 18.31 -0.17 5.41
CA ARG A 161 19.35 0.64 4.78
C ARG A 161 19.37 2.08 5.32
N LYS A 162 18.22 2.72 5.56
CA LYS A 162 18.18 4.03 6.21
C LYS A 162 18.72 3.94 7.65
N ARG A 163 18.33 2.92 8.42
CA ARG A 163 18.84 2.66 9.79
C ARG A 163 20.36 2.49 9.80
N TRP A 164 20.89 1.72 8.85
CA TRP A 164 22.34 1.51 8.70
C TRP A 164 23.12 2.80 8.46
N LYS A 165 22.53 3.79 7.75
CA LYS A 165 23.17 5.11 7.58
C LYS A 165 23.31 5.85 8.91
N TYR A 166 22.27 5.85 9.75
CA TYR A 166 22.34 6.46 11.08
C TYR A 166 23.37 5.75 11.97
N GLN A 167 23.39 4.41 11.95
CA GLN A 167 24.40 3.60 12.65
C GLN A 167 25.82 3.98 12.22
N THR A 168 26.05 4.10 10.91
CA THR A 168 27.38 4.42 10.36
C THR A 168 27.81 5.84 10.70
N SER A 169 26.90 6.82 10.60
CA SER A 169 27.17 8.20 10.98
C SER A 169 27.51 8.32 12.46
N ALA A 170 26.77 7.65 13.35
CA ALA A 170 27.04 7.66 14.78
C ALA A 170 28.40 7.04 15.13
N ARG A 171 28.78 5.92 14.48
CA ARG A 171 30.10 5.28 14.66
C ARG A 171 31.26 6.18 14.23
N ARG A 172 31.09 6.96 13.15
CA ARG A 172 32.11 7.94 12.70
C ARG A 172 32.30 9.10 13.67
N THR A 173 31.26 9.47 14.41
CA THR A 173 31.34 10.54 15.41
C THR A 173 31.98 10.07 16.72
N THR A 174 31.87 8.78 17.06
CA THR A 174 32.40 8.22 18.32
C THR A 174 33.81 7.62 18.21
N HIS A 175 34.27 7.24 17.01
CA HIS A 175 35.62 6.67 16.80
C HIS A 175 36.42 7.48 15.77
N PHE A 176 37.60 7.95 16.18
CA PHE A 176 38.63 8.57 15.32
C PHE A 176 39.50 7.56 14.55
N ASP A 177 39.05 6.32 14.37
CA ASP A 177 39.80 5.29 13.65
C ASP A 177 39.07 4.80 12.39
N SER A 178 39.79 4.95 11.28
CA SER A 178 39.52 4.41 9.96
C SER A 178 39.62 2.87 9.97
N ASP A 179 38.95 2.20 9.03
CA ASP A 179 39.32 0.87 8.51
C ASP A 179 38.57 -0.40 8.97
N LEU A 180 37.28 -0.32 9.35
CA LEU A 180 36.37 -1.45 9.11
C LEU A 180 35.05 -0.99 8.49
N ALA A 181 35.04 -0.87 7.16
CA ALA A 181 33.81 -0.75 6.40
C ALA A 181 33.03 -2.07 6.53
N THR A 182 32.08 -2.13 7.45
CA THR A 182 31.06 -3.19 7.42
C THR A 182 30.38 -3.09 6.05
N PRO A 183 30.31 -4.17 5.24
CA PRO A 183 29.64 -4.11 3.95
C PRO A 183 28.21 -3.60 4.16
N GLY A 184 27.87 -2.51 3.47
CA GLY A 184 26.51 -2.00 3.51
C GLY A 184 25.54 -3.03 2.90
N PRO A 185 24.24 -2.98 3.25
CA PRO A 185 23.24 -3.80 2.57
C PRO A 185 23.30 -3.58 1.06
N GLU A 186 23.09 -4.65 0.28
CA GLU A 186 23.24 -4.64 -1.18
C GLU A 186 22.48 -3.47 -1.84
N PRO A 187 23.00 -2.92 -2.95
CA PRO A 187 22.27 -1.93 -3.73
C PRO A 187 20.94 -2.53 -4.20
N LEU A 188 19.83 -1.89 -3.85
CA LEU A 188 18.54 -2.27 -4.41
C LEU A 188 18.53 -1.90 -5.89
N SER A 189 18.12 -2.84 -6.75
CA SER A 189 17.97 -2.65 -8.20
C SER A 189 16.97 -1.54 -8.54
N TYR A 190 16.01 -1.29 -7.66
CA TYR A 190 14.98 -0.28 -7.82
C TYR A 190 15.19 0.88 -6.84
N ASN A 191 15.49 2.04 -7.41
CA ASN A 191 15.34 3.32 -6.74
C ASN A 191 14.15 3.97 -7.45
N PRO A 192 12.98 4.20 -6.80
CA PRO A 192 11.89 4.94 -7.42
C PRO A 192 12.43 6.33 -7.76
N GLY A 193 12.84 6.48 -9.02
CA GLY A 193 13.49 7.67 -9.52
C GLY A 193 12.48 8.81 -9.44
N LEU A 194 12.70 9.72 -8.49
CA LEU A 194 12.23 11.10 -8.54
C LEU A 194 12.43 11.62 -9.96
N ASN A 195 11.36 11.96 -10.68
CA ASN A 195 11.36 12.95 -11.78
C ASN A 195 9.96 13.23 -12.36
N LEU A 196 8.93 12.42 -12.06
CA LEU A 196 7.53 12.86 -12.13
C LEU A 196 6.99 12.88 -10.71
N LEU A 197 6.52 14.05 -10.24
CA LEU A 197 5.77 14.14 -8.99
C LEU A 197 4.64 13.10 -9.07
N GLY A 198 4.46 12.32 -8.02
CA GLY A 198 3.51 11.21 -7.97
C GLY A 198 2.05 11.64 -7.90
N THR A 199 1.71 12.86 -8.34
CA THR A 199 0.39 13.48 -8.18
C THR A 199 -0.54 13.32 -9.36
N ARG A 200 -0.16 12.50 -10.34
CA ARG A 200 -1.09 12.07 -11.39
C ARG A 200 -2.06 11.01 -10.87
N PRO A 201 -3.34 11.06 -11.27
CA PRO A 201 -4.31 10.04 -10.89
C PRO A 201 -3.91 8.68 -11.44
N ASN A 202 -3.82 7.71 -10.54
CA ASN A 202 -3.51 6.34 -10.83
C ASN A 202 -4.67 5.43 -10.42
N SER A 203 -5.20 4.65 -11.36
CA SER A 203 -6.34 3.78 -11.10
C SER A 203 -6.04 2.65 -10.11
N TRP A 204 -4.78 2.41 -9.74
CA TRP A 204 -4.40 1.43 -8.72
C TRP A 204 -4.26 2.05 -7.33
N CYS A 205 -3.61 3.20 -7.23
CA CYS A 205 -3.14 3.76 -5.96
C CYS A 205 -3.66 5.16 -5.64
N GLY A 206 -4.48 5.74 -6.51
CA GLY A 206 -5.05 7.07 -6.29
C GLY A 206 -4.06 8.16 -6.69
N ILE A 207 -3.69 9.02 -5.74
CA ILE A 207 -2.79 10.16 -5.98
C ILE A 207 -1.72 10.19 -4.88
N SER A 208 -0.60 10.87 -5.18
CA SER A 208 0.51 11.11 -4.25
C SER A 208 1.26 9.83 -3.90
N ASN A 209 2.13 9.40 -4.81
CA ASN A 209 2.99 8.24 -4.59
C ASN A 209 3.88 8.38 -3.35
N GLU A 210 4.24 9.63 -3.02
CA GLU A 210 5.11 10.01 -1.93
C GLU A 210 4.53 9.60 -0.57
N VAL A 211 3.24 9.88 -0.32
CA VAL A 211 2.60 9.52 0.95
C VAL A 211 2.41 8.00 1.06
N ILE A 212 2.12 7.32 -0.04
CA ILE A 212 1.97 5.86 -0.08
C ILE A 212 3.30 5.17 0.24
N ASP A 213 4.39 5.63 -0.39
CA ASP A 213 5.73 5.11 -0.15
C ASP A 213 6.16 5.32 1.31
N LEU A 214 5.96 6.54 1.83
CA LEU A 214 6.33 6.88 3.19
C LEU A 214 5.48 6.13 4.21
N PHE A 215 4.19 5.93 3.94
CA PHE A 215 3.33 5.11 4.78
C PHE A 215 3.82 3.65 4.84
N GLY A 216 4.22 3.07 3.70
CA GLY A 216 4.86 1.75 3.67
C GLY A 216 6.12 1.67 4.54
N GLN A 217 7.00 2.68 4.45
CA GLN A 217 8.20 2.77 5.28
C GLN A 217 7.85 2.88 6.77
N VAL A 218 6.82 3.66 7.13
CA VAL A 218 6.31 3.77 8.49
C VAL A 218 5.79 2.43 9.00
N LEU A 219 5.01 1.70 8.21
CA LEU A 219 4.50 0.38 8.57
C LEU A 219 5.64 -0.61 8.84
N ALA A 220 6.66 -0.63 7.97
CA ALA A 220 7.83 -1.48 8.15
C ALA A 220 8.65 -1.10 9.40
N LEU A 221 8.86 0.21 9.65
CA LEU A 221 9.56 0.69 10.85
C LEU A 221 8.81 0.30 12.14
N CYS A 222 7.50 0.55 12.17
CA CYS A 222 6.65 0.24 13.33
C CYS A 222 6.56 -1.28 13.57
N ARG A 223 6.63 -2.09 12.50
CA ARG A 223 6.66 -3.55 12.62
C ARG A 223 7.83 -4.04 13.46
N ASN A 224 9.01 -3.45 13.36
CA ASN A 224 10.18 -3.93 14.10
C ASN A 224 10.16 -3.55 15.60
N LYS A 225 9.22 -2.69 16.02
CA LYS A 225 9.05 -2.27 17.42
C LYS A 225 8.14 -3.23 18.18
N VAL A 226 8.67 -4.38 18.58
CA VAL A 226 8.07 -5.17 19.66
C VAL A 226 8.21 -4.35 20.95
N ARG A 227 7.11 -4.03 21.65
CA ARG A 227 7.18 -3.55 23.03
C ARG A 227 7.60 -4.69 23.96
N GLY A 228 8.89 -5.06 23.91
CA GLY A 228 9.52 -5.87 24.93
C GLY A 228 9.87 -4.98 26.12
N ASN A 229 9.66 -5.47 27.33
CA ASN A 229 10.04 -4.83 28.61
C ASN A 229 11.58 -4.75 28.80
N HIS A 230 12.35 -4.63 27.72
CA HIS A 230 13.80 -4.53 27.73
C HIS A 230 14.17 -3.06 27.52
N GLY A 231 15.13 -2.57 28.31
CA GLY A 231 15.53 -1.16 28.30
C GLY A 231 15.91 -0.65 26.91
N LEU A 232 15.90 0.67 26.73
CA LEU A 232 16.25 1.34 25.48
C LEU A 232 17.59 0.80 24.93
N THR A 233 17.53 0.12 23.78
CA THR A 233 18.71 -0.33 23.06
C THR A 233 19.27 0.80 22.19
N ILE A 234 20.51 0.66 21.73
CA ILE A 234 21.10 1.61 20.77
C ILE A 234 20.33 1.59 19.44
N ASP A 235 19.85 0.42 19.01
CA ASP A 235 19.01 0.31 17.82
C ASP A 235 17.67 1.04 17.98
N ASP A 236 17.16 1.11 19.21
CA ASP A 236 15.97 1.90 19.47
C ASP A 236 16.18 3.38 19.16
N LEU A 237 17.35 3.95 19.48
CA LEU A 237 17.66 5.37 19.22
C LEU A 237 17.70 5.70 17.72
N TYR A 238 18.17 4.78 16.89
CA TYR A 238 18.17 4.97 15.43
C TYR A 238 16.76 4.91 14.86
N ASP A 239 15.92 4.02 15.37
CA ASP A 239 14.51 3.97 14.97
C ASP A 239 13.75 5.21 15.41
N ILE A 240 14.07 5.78 16.57
CA ILE A 240 13.53 7.07 17.01
C ILE A 240 13.92 8.18 16.03
N SER A 241 15.19 8.20 15.60
CA SER A 241 15.68 9.18 14.63
C SER A 241 14.96 9.07 13.29
N LEU A 242 14.76 7.84 12.80
CA LEU A 242 13.98 7.56 11.60
C LEU A 242 12.51 7.96 11.75
N ALA A 243 11.91 7.69 12.91
CA ALA A 243 10.53 8.07 13.17
C ALA A 243 10.34 9.60 13.13
N HIS A 244 11.30 10.37 13.65
CA HIS A 244 11.30 11.83 13.53
C HIS A 244 11.51 12.31 12.08
N GLU A 245 12.40 11.67 11.32
CA GLU A 245 12.58 11.95 9.88
C GLU A 245 11.24 11.77 9.14
N PHE A 246 10.59 10.61 9.30
CA PHE A 246 9.33 10.30 8.63
C PHE A 246 8.20 11.22 9.09
N GLN A 247 8.13 11.53 10.39
CA GLN A 247 7.15 12.49 10.92
C GLN A 247 7.35 13.88 10.29
N GLY A 248 8.59 14.35 10.17
CA GLY A 248 8.92 15.62 9.53
C GLY A 248 8.49 15.65 8.07
N GLU A 249 8.81 14.60 7.30
CA GLU A 249 8.37 14.47 5.91
C GLU A 249 6.84 14.49 5.79
N LEU A 250 6.11 13.73 6.62
CA LEU A 250 4.64 13.69 6.64
C LEU A 250 4.00 15.02 7.01
N LEU A 251 4.61 15.81 7.89
CA LEU A 251 4.08 17.11 8.31
C LEU A 251 4.32 18.21 7.25
N CYS A 252 5.29 18.02 6.36
CA CYS A 252 5.61 18.95 5.28
C CYS A 252 4.84 18.69 3.97
N MET A 253 4.09 17.58 3.87
CA MET A 253 3.34 17.25 2.66
C MET A 253 2.15 18.21 2.48
N ASP A 254 2.04 18.77 1.27
CA ASP A 254 0.92 19.60 0.82
C ASP A 254 0.48 19.11 -0.57
N PHE A 255 -0.59 18.33 -0.59
CA PHE A 255 -1.07 17.68 -1.81
C PHE A 255 -1.69 18.66 -2.80
N ASP A 256 -2.31 19.75 -2.33
CA ASP A 256 -2.88 20.77 -3.20
C ASP A 256 -1.75 21.48 -3.97
N THR A 257 -0.68 21.85 -3.27
CA THR A 257 0.52 22.43 -3.90
C THR A 257 1.15 21.45 -4.89
N PHE A 258 1.25 20.16 -4.56
CA PHE A 258 1.81 19.17 -5.48
C PHE A 258 0.97 18.97 -6.75
N VAL A 259 -0.37 19.07 -6.66
CA VAL A 259 -1.25 19.04 -7.84
C VAL A 259 -1.03 20.29 -8.70
N LEU A 260 -1.01 21.48 -8.07
CA LEU A 260 -0.79 22.74 -8.77
C LEU A 260 0.56 22.75 -9.52
N MET A 261 1.61 22.20 -8.91
CA MET A 261 2.92 22.09 -9.56
C MET A 261 2.88 21.21 -10.82
N ASP A 262 2.16 20.09 -10.79
CA ASP A 262 2.01 19.22 -11.95
C ASP A 262 1.20 19.88 -13.06
N GLU A 263 0.11 20.56 -12.72
CA GLU A 263 -0.71 21.32 -13.67
C GLU A 263 0.09 22.43 -14.36
N VAL A 264 0.92 23.16 -13.61
CA VAL A 264 1.81 24.20 -14.16
C VAL A 264 2.84 23.62 -15.13
N ASN A 265 3.30 22.38 -14.90
CA ASN A 265 4.19 21.66 -15.81
C ASN A 265 3.47 21.06 -17.05
N GLY A 266 2.18 21.35 -17.23
CA GLY A 266 1.38 20.87 -18.35
C GLY A 266 0.85 19.44 -18.16
N TYR A 267 0.87 18.92 -16.93
CA TYR A 267 0.33 17.62 -16.60
C TYR A 267 -1.11 17.75 -16.12
N PHE A 268 -2.01 17.04 -16.80
CA PHE A 268 -3.42 17.14 -16.50
C PHE A 268 -3.80 16.20 -15.34
N VAL A 269 -4.22 16.77 -14.21
CA VAL A 269 -4.56 16.04 -12.99
C VAL A 269 -6.09 15.93 -12.88
N GLU A 270 -6.69 15.02 -13.65
CA GLU A 270 -8.14 14.80 -13.62
C GLU A 270 -8.47 13.31 -13.80
N THR A 271 -9.45 12.81 -13.04
CA THR A 271 -9.95 11.43 -13.18
C THR A 271 -10.97 11.28 -14.29
N ARG A 272 -11.71 12.35 -14.67
CA ARG A 272 -12.88 12.30 -15.56
C ARG A 272 -13.93 11.27 -15.12
N ASP A 273 -14.02 11.02 -13.82
CA ASP A 273 -14.96 10.10 -13.19
C ASP A 273 -15.77 10.89 -12.17
N ASP A 274 -17.07 11.10 -12.46
CA ASP A 274 -17.99 11.84 -11.58
C ASP A 274 -18.13 11.18 -10.20
N LYS A 275 -17.91 9.87 -10.10
CA LYS A 275 -17.96 9.16 -8.81
C LYS A 275 -16.68 9.32 -8.01
N THR A 276 -15.57 9.59 -8.70
CA THR A 276 -14.26 9.73 -8.09
C THR A 276 -13.54 10.96 -8.62
N PRO A 277 -14.03 12.18 -8.32
CA PRO A 277 -13.29 13.40 -8.59
C PRO A 277 -11.94 13.41 -7.86
N ILE A 278 -11.04 14.28 -8.31
CA ILE A 278 -9.69 14.45 -7.73
C ILE A 278 -9.75 14.77 -6.23
N SER A 279 -10.75 15.52 -5.78
CA SER A 279 -10.95 15.82 -4.36
C SER A 279 -11.04 14.56 -3.50
N HIS A 280 -11.69 13.49 -3.97
CA HIS A 280 -11.75 12.22 -3.24
C HIS A 280 -10.36 11.56 -3.14
N LEU A 281 -9.53 11.69 -4.18
CA LEU A 281 -8.17 11.16 -4.17
C LEU A 281 -7.26 11.98 -3.23
N LEU A 282 -7.39 13.31 -3.23
CA LEU A 282 -6.67 14.19 -2.31
C LEU A 282 -7.04 13.93 -0.85
N GLN A 283 -8.33 13.77 -0.54
CA GLN A 283 -8.79 13.34 0.78
C GLN A 283 -8.24 11.96 1.16
N THR A 284 -8.10 11.05 0.18
CA THR A 284 -7.50 9.73 0.42
C THR A 284 -6.00 9.84 0.72
N ALA A 285 -5.26 10.70 0.02
CA ALA A 285 -3.85 10.97 0.30
C ALA A 285 -3.65 11.60 1.70
N GLU A 286 -4.53 12.54 2.09
CA GLU A 286 -4.56 13.11 3.43
C GLU A 286 -4.84 12.04 4.50
N ALA A 287 -5.79 11.14 4.23
CA ALA A 287 -6.05 10.01 5.12
C ALA A 287 -4.83 9.08 5.26
N TYR A 288 -4.05 8.85 4.20
CA TYR A 288 -2.77 8.11 4.30
C TYR A 288 -1.74 8.83 5.15
N ARG A 289 -1.62 10.15 5.00
CA ARG A 289 -0.72 10.98 5.81
C ARG A 289 -1.09 10.89 7.30
N GLN A 290 -2.37 11.01 7.61
CA GLN A 290 -2.92 10.89 8.96
C GLN A 290 -2.74 9.48 9.53
N ALA A 291 -2.96 8.44 8.72
CA ALA A 291 -2.74 7.05 9.11
C ALA A 291 -1.26 6.78 9.43
N ALA A 292 -0.34 7.30 8.62
CA ALA A 292 1.10 7.18 8.87
C ALA A 292 1.51 7.86 10.18
N LEU A 293 1.06 9.08 10.43
CA LEU A 293 1.29 9.79 11.69
C LEU A 293 0.72 9.00 12.88
N LEU A 294 -0.50 8.47 12.76
CA LEU A 294 -1.12 7.63 13.79
C LEU A 294 -0.26 6.39 14.10
N GLN A 295 0.22 5.67 13.08
CA GLN A 295 1.09 4.50 13.29
C GLN A 295 2.38 4.87 14.02
N LEU A 296 3.03 5.96 13.63
CA LEU A 296 4.22 6.48 14.32
C LEU A 296 3.91 6.77 15.80
N HIS A 297 2.84 7.51 16.09
CA HIS A 297 2.49 7.86 17.47
C HIS A 297 2.02 6.66 18.31
N LEU A 298 1.48 5.61 17.69
CA LEU A 298 1.17 4.35 18.36
C LEU A 298 2.45 3.61 18.78
N ALA A 299 3.42 3.48 17.87
CA ALA A 299 4.67 2.76 18.12
C ALA A 299 5.68 3.54 18.97
N PHE A 300 5.78 4.86 18.79
CA PHE A 300 6.85 5.71 19.34
C PHE A 300 6.29 6.71 20.36
N ASN A 301 6.43 6.38 21.65
CA ASN A 301 5.83 7.16 22.75
C ASN A 301 6.33 8.62 22.82
N HIS A 302 7.62 8.84 22.55
CA HIS A 302 8.33 10.12 22.67
C HIS A 302 7.98 11.12 21.58
N LEU A 303 7.23 10.71 20.54
CA LEU A 303 6.73 11.64 19.53
C LEU A 303 5.54 12.46 20.02
N SER A 304 4.87 12.03 21.10
CA SER A 304 3.67 12.72 21.61
C SER A 304 4.07 13.97 22.41
N ALA A 305 3.32 15.07 22.25
CA ALA A 305 3.54 16.28 23.03
C ALA A 305 3.16 16.08 24.51
N ASP A 306 3.96 16.61 25.44
CA ASP A 306 3.81 16.45 26.90
C ASP A 306 2.51 17.07 27.49
N THR A 307 1.76 17.83 26.71
CA THR A 307 0.66 18.67 27.20
C THR A 307 -0.71 17.98 27.33
N MET A 308 -0.92 16.80 26.73
CA MET A 308 -2.21 16.10 26.75
C MET A 308 -2.01 14.60 27.04
N PRO A 309 -2.93 13.93 27.77
CA PRO A 309 -2.89 12.48 27.93
C PRO A 309 -2.78 11.79 26.57
N ARG A 310 -1.78 10.93 26.42
CA ARG A 310 -1.48 10.27 25.14
C ARG A 310 -2.68 9.52 24.55
N ALA A 311 -3.48 8.92 25.42
CA ALA A 311 -4.74 8.27 25.05
C ALA A 311 -5.68 9.21 24.28
N GLU A 312 -5.87 10.43 24.79
CA GLU A 312 -6.71 11.46 24.18
C GLU A 312 -6.08 11.96 22.87
N PHE A 313 -4.76 12.10 22.84
CA PHE A 313 -4.03 12.48 21.62
C PHE A 313 -4.20 11.46 20.49
N LEU A 314 -4.03 10.18 20.80
CA LEU A 314 -4.21 9.10 19.83
C LEU A 314 -5.66 9.01 19.35
N LEU A 315 -6.63 9.16 20.25
CA LEU A 315 -8.04 9.21 19.87
C LEU A 315 -8.32 10.39 18.94
N GLY A 316 -7.77 11.57 19.22
CA GLY A 316 -7.86 12.74 18.34
C GLY A 316 -7.32 12.47 16.93
N LEU A 317 -6.17 11.81 16.81
CA LEU A 317 -5.62 11.41 15.50
C LEU A 317 -6.53 10.41 14.77
N VAL A 318 -7.10 9.44 15.48
CA VAL A 318 -8.05 8.47 14.90
C VAL A 318 -9.32 9.19 14.42
N LEU A 319 -9.88 10.09 15.21
CA LEU A 319 -11.08 10.84 14.83
C LEU A 319 -10.82 11.78 13.65
N CYS A 320 -9.62 12.36 13.54
CA CYS A 320 -9.20 13.14 12.38
C CYS A 320 -9.16 12.28 11.11
N LEU A 321 -8.54 11.08 11.20
CA LEU A 321 -8.51 10.10 10.12
C LEU A 321 -9.90 9.68 9.66
N LEU A 322 -10.76 9.31 10.61
CA LEU A 322 -12.12 8.89 10.31
C LEU A 322 -12.98 10.04 9.78
N GLY A 323 -12.81 11.26 10.30
CA GLY A 323 -13.47 12.45 9.80
C GLY A 323 -13.11 12.76 8.35
N THR A 324 -11.86 12.56 7.95
CA THR A 324 -11.42 12.70 6.55
C THR A 324 -12.05 11.62 5.67
N LEU A 325 -12.05 10.36 6.11
CA LEU A 325 -12.65 9.25 5.37
C LEU A 325 -14.18 9.35 5.24
N GLU A 326 -14.86 9.95 6.23
CA GLU A 326 -16.30 10.16 6.20
C GLU A 326 -16.74 11.16 5.11
N GLN A 327 -15.89 12.13 4.78
CA GLN A 327 -16.16 13.09 3.71
C GLN A 327 -16.18 12.42 2.33
N ILE A 328 -15.59 11.23 2.19
CA ILE A 328 -15.57 10.49 0.94
C ILE A 328 -16.87 9.67 0.79
N PRO A 329 -17.64 9.88 -0.30
CA PRO A 329 -18.85 9.11 -0.59
C PRO A 329 -18.60 7.60 -0.65
N LEU A 330 -19.61 6.82 -0.22
CA LEU A 330 -19.54 5.35 -0.16
C LEU A 330 -19.39 4.68 -1.54
N ASP A 331 -19.82 5.35 -2.58
CA ASP A 331 -19.77 4.92 -3.98
C ASP A 331 -18.53 5.46 -4.73
N SER A 332 -17.67 6.23 -4.06
CA SER A 332 -16.36 6.64 -4.59
C SER A 332 -15.51 5.40 -4.89
N GLY A 333 -14.85 5.38 -6.05
CA GLY A 333 -13.92 4.33 -6.43
C GLY A 333 -12.69 4.27 -5.53
N SER A 334 -12.31 5.38 -4.90
CA SER A 334 -11.14 5.45 -4.00
C SER A 334 -11.23 4.49 -2.81
N ARG A 335 -12.42 3.99 -2.48
CA ARG A 335 -12.62 2.96 -1.45
C ARG A 335 -11.79 1.70 -1.68
N THR A 336 -11.37 1.39 -2.91
CA THR A 336 -10.53 0.22 -3.21
C THR A 336 -9.18 0.24 -2.51
N ILE A 337 -8.72 1.41 -2.06
CA ILE A 337 -7.45 1.58 -1.35
C ILE A 337 -7.64 1.95 0.12
N HIS A 338 -8.87 1.94 0.66
CA HIS A 338 -9.10 2.38 2.05
C HIS A 338 -8.87 1.30 3.11
N SER A 339 -8.66 0.03 2.73
CA SER A 339 -8.49 -1.09 3.67
C SER A 339 -7.42 -0.81 4.74
N MET A 340 -6.25 -0.35 4.33
CA MET A 340 -5.13 -0.04 5.23
C MET A 340 -5.40 1.18 6.13
N LEU A 341 -6.24 2.11 5.68
CA LEU A 341 -6.63 3.30 6.45
C LEU A 341 -7.55 2.91 7.61
N TYR A 342 -8.56 2.09 7.32
CA TYR A 342 -9.46 1.57 8.36
C TYR A 342 -8.75 0.64 9.35
N LEU A 343 -7.78 -0.17 8.89
CA LEU A 343 -6.93 -0.95 9.78
C LEU A 343 -6.09 -0.05 10.69
N SER A 344 -5.52 1.02 10.15
CA SER A 344 -4.75 1.99 10.94
C SER A 344 -5.61 2.67 11.99
N ALA A 345 -6.83 3.10 11.63
CA ALA A 345 -7.80 3.66 12.57
C ALA A 345 -8.18 2.65 13.65
N ALA A 346 -8.47 1.40 13.26
CA ALA A 346 -8.85 0.33 14.18
C ALA A 346 -7.78 0.06 15.25
N ALA A 347 -6.49 0.13 14.89
CA ALA A 347 -5.37 -0.04 15.82
C ALA A 347 -5.31 1.05 16.90
N GLY A 348 -5.84 2.25 16.62
CA GLY A 348 -5.93 3.34 17.59
C GLY A 348 -7.17 3.28 18.50
N LEU A 349 -8.20 2.51 18.15
CA LEU A 349 -9.48 2.42 18.90
C LEU A 349 -9.40 1.48 20.11
N ARG A 350 -8.70 1.92 21.14
CA ARG A 350 -8.51 1.20 22.42
C ARG A 350 -9.43 1.77 23.50
N TYR A 351 -9.94 0.90 24.38
CA TYR A 351 -10.69 1.34 25.56
C TYR A 351 -9.76 2.15 26.49
N LEU A 352 -10.28 3.24 27.07
CA LEU A 352 -9.57 4.14 27.97
C LEU A 352 -10.06 3.88 29.39
N GLU A 353 -9.17 3.80 30.37
CA GLU A 353 -9.56 3.52 31.76
C GLU A 353 -10.51 4.60 32.33
N ALA A 354 -11.25 4.20 33.37
CA ALA A 354 -12.40 4.92 33.91
C ALA A 354 -12.01 6.16 34.75
N THR A 355 -12.06 7.32 34.11
CA THR A 355 -12.30 8.64 34.73
C THR A 355 -13.66 9.17 34.28
N VAL A 356 -14.18 10.26 34.87
CA VAL A 356 -15.48 10.84 34.45
C VAL A 356 -15.43 11.34 32.99
N SER A 357 -14.25 11.68 32.46
CA SER A 357 -14.05 11.94 31.02
C SER A 357 -14.11 10.68 30.14
N SER A 358 -13.99 9.49 30.73
CA SER A 358 -13.97 8.21 30.03
C SER A 358 -15.30 7.86 29.38
N GLU A 359 -16.46 8.22 29.96
CA GLU A 359 -17.76 7.88 29.36
C GLU A 359 -17.98 8.55 27.99
N SER A 360 -17.58 9.83 27.84
CA SER A 360 -17.65 10.54 26.56
C SER A 360 -16.73 9.91 25.53
N TYR A 361 -15.48 9.60 25.92
CA TYR A 361 -14.53 8.94 25.04
C TYR A 361 -14.96 7.51 24.66
N GLN A 362 -15.60 6.77 25.57
CA GLN A 362 -16.14 5.45 25.25
C GLN A 362 -17.26 5.50 24.23
N LEU A 363 -18.11 6.53 24.29
CA LEU A 363 -19.13 6.75 23.28
C LEU A 363 -18.50 7.06 21.91
N GLU A 364 -17.48 7.91 21.87
CA GLU A 364 -16.73 8.22 20.65
C GLU A 364 -16.03 6.99 20.06
N ILE A 365 -15.34 6.21 20.90
CA ILE A 365 -14.68 4.97 20.49
C ILE A 365 -15.71 3.99 19.92
N SER A 366 -16.87 3.85 20.58
CA SER A 366 -17.93 2.96 20.12
C SER A 366 -18.50 3.38 18.77
N ARG A 367 -18.75 4.69 18.57
CA ARG A 367 -19.18 5.25 17.27
C ARG A 367 -18.12 5.03 16.19
N ALA A 368 -16.86 5.30 16.51
CA ALA A 368 -15.75 5.11 15.59
C ALA A 368 -15.57 3.63 15.19
N ARG A 369 -15.68 2.69 16.14
CA ARG A 369 -15.64 1.25 15.87
C ARG A 369 -16.81 0.80 14.98
N GLN A 370 -18.00 1.38 15.19
CA GLN A 370 -19.15 1.12 14.34
C GLN A 370 -18.90 1.60 12.92
N LEU A 371 -18.42 2.84 12.75
CA LEU A 371 -18.06 3.38 11.43
C LEU A 371 -17.03 2.50 10.72
N VAL A 372 -15.92 2.17 11.38
CA VAL A 372 -14.88 1.29 10.82
C VAL A 372 -15.47 -0.05 10.39
N SER A 373 -16.32 -0.65 11.25
CA SER A 373 -16.96 -1.93 10.94
C SER A 373 -17.87 -1.84 9.72
N THR A 374 -18.72 -0.81 9.65
CA THR A 374 -19.63 -0.59 8.53
C THR A 374 -18.87 -0.31 7.24
N ARG A 375 -17.83 0.52 7.29
CA ARG A 375 -17.05 0.85 6.09
C ARG A 375 -16.27 -0.37 5.57
N LEU A 376 -15.64 -1.15 6.45
CA LEU A 376 -14.93 -2.39 6.07
C LEU A 376 -15.86 -3.44 5.46
N ASP A 377 -17.11 -3.54 5.94
CA ASP A 377 -18.12 -4.45 5.39
C ASP A 377 -18.57 -4.04 3.98
N LEU A 378 -18.58 -2.73 3.71
CA LEU A 378 -18.96 -2.14 2.42
C LEU A 378 -17.80 -2.04 1.43
N LEU A 379 -16.56 -2.31 1.85
CA LEU A 379 -15.43 -2.31 0.93
C LEU A 379 -15.65 -3.39 -0.14
N PRO A 380 -15.29 -3.11 -1.41
CA PRO A 380 -15.40 -4.06 -2.50
C PRO A 380 -14.41 -5.22 -2.26
N ASN A 381 -14.82 -6.21 -1.49
CA ASN A 381 -14.01 -7.37 -1.17
C ASN A 381 -14.57 -8.61 -1.86
N TYR A 382 -13.69 -9.31 -2.57
CA TYR A 382 -13.96 -10.63 -3.14
C TYR A 382 -13.88 -11.74 -2.05
N VAL A 383 -13.46 -11.38 -0.83
CA VAL A 383 -13.43 -12.23 0.39
C VAL A 383 -13.79 -11.39 1.63
N SER A 384 -14.91 -10.65 1.56
CA SER A 384 -15.38 -9.71 2.60
C SER A 384 -15.70 -10.45 3.89
N GLY A 385 -14.71 -10.52 4.77
CA GLY A 385 -14.83 -11.20 6.05
C GLY A 385 -13.50 -11.20 6.78
N GLY A 386 -12.39 -11.51 6.10
CA GLY A 386 -11.06 -11.62 6.72
C GLY A 386 -10.65 -10.36 7.49
N THR A 387 -10.64 -9.20 6.82
CA THR A 387 -10.18 -7.93 7.42
C THR A 387 -11.09 -7.42 8.55
N LEU A 388 -12.41 -7.53 8.40
CA LEU A 388 -13.35 -7.12 9.45
C LEU A 388 -13.28 -8.06 10.66
N GLN A 389 -13.21 -9.37 10.42
CA GLN A 389 -13.07 -10.35 11.51
C GLN A 389 -11.73 -10.17 12.22
N PHE A 390 -10.65 -9.90 11.47
CA PHE A 390 -9.35 -9.54 12.01
C PHE A 390 -9.45 -8.33 12.95
N VAL A 391 -10.04 -7.22 12.50
CA VAL A 391 -10.23 -6.01 13.33
C VAL A 391 -11.02 -6.31 14.61
N LYS A 392 -12.11 -7.08 14.49
CA LYS A 392 -12.91 -7.48 15.65
C LYS A 392 -12.10 -8.33 16.64
N SER A 393 -11.21 -9.19 16.14
CA SER A 393 -10.30 -9.98 16.99
C SER A 393 -9.27 -9.10 17.70
N VAL A 394 -8.68 -8.11 17.00
CA VAL A 394 -7.77 -7.13 17.61
C VAL A 394 -8.46 -6.39 18.77
N TRP A 395 -9.70 -5.92 18.57
CA TRP A 395 -10.43 -5.22 19.63
C TRP A 395 -10.75 -6.11 20.83
N ARG A 396 -11.10 -7.39 20.61
CA ARG A 396 -11.30 -8.36 21.70
C ARG A 396 -10.03 -8.59 22.49
N GLN A 397 -8.87 -8.68 21.84
CA GLN A 397 -7.59 -8.83 22.54
C GLN A 397 -7.24 -7.59 23.36
N TYR A 398 -7.50 -6.38 22.83
CA TYR A 398 -7.32 -5.13 23.59
C TYR A 398 -8.19 -5.08 24.86
N GLU A 399 -9.40 -5.65 24.81
CA GLU A 399 -10.29 -5.76 25.96
C GLU A 399 -9.82 -6.81 26.98
N ALA A 400 -9.18 -7.90 26.51
CA ALA A 400 -8.72 -9.00 27.35
C ALA A 400 -7.39 -8.72 28.06
N ASP A 401 -6.34 -8.35 27.32
CA ASP A 401 -4.97 -8.26 27.85
C ASP A 401 -4.62 -6.89 28.42
N ARG A 402 -5.42 -5.85 28.14
CA ARG A 402 -5.19 -4.43 28.48
C ARG A 402 -3.85 -3.82 28.04
N SER A 403 -2.92 -4.65 27.55
CA SER A 403 -1.63 -4.26 26.99
C SER A 403 -1.78 -3.95 25.50
N TRP A 404 -0.83 -3.18 24.97
CA TRP A 404 -0.81 -2.89 23.54
C TRP A 404 -0.23 -4.09 22.81
N VAL A 405 -1.06 -4.73 22.01
CA VAL A 405 -0.64 -5.73 21.02
C VAL A 405 -0.49 -5.00 19.69
N TYR A 406 0.69 -5.06 19.08
CA TYR A 406 0.83 -4.53 17.72
C TYR A 406 -0.05 -5.39 16.82
N TRP A 407 -0.81 -4.78 15.90
CA TRP A 407 -1.75 -5.53 15.06
C TRP A 407 -1.10 -6.71 14.32
N ARG A 408 0.23 -6.68 14.12
CA ARG A 408 1.05 -7.83 13.68
C ARG A 408 0.88 -9.09 14.53
N ASP A 409 0.91 -9.01 15.86
CA ASP A 409 0.91 -10.21 16.70
C ASP A 409 -0.43 -10.97 16.51
N VAL A 410 -1.51 -10.21 16.27
CA VAL A 410 -2.82 -10.73 15.89
C VAL A 410 -2.84 -11.27 14.45
N LEU A 411 -2.00 -10.73 13.57
CA LEU A 411 -1.87 -11.09 12.15
C LEU A 411 -1.12 -12.39 11.94
N GLU A 412 -0.08 -12.60 12.75
CA GLU A 412 0.69 -13.83 12.79
C GLU A 412 -0.11 -14.96 13.47
N GLU A 413 -0.91 -14.64 14.50
CA GLU A 413 -1.75 -15.60 15.23
C GLU A 413 -2.98 -16.08 14.42
N LEU A 414 -3.61 -15.20 13.62
CA LEU A 414 -4.76 -15.55 12.78
C LEU A 414 -4.39 -16.26 11.46
N GLY A 415 -3.09 -16.49 11.22
CA GLY A 415 -2.58 -16.95 9.94
C GLY A 415 -2.73 -15.89 8.85
N SER A 416 -1.99 -16.07 7.76
CA SER A 416 -1.86 -15.18 6.59
C SER A 416 -3.15 -14.93 5.77
N GLY A 417 -4.33 -15.00 6.39
CA GLY A 417 -5.65 -14.80 5.81
C GLY A 417 -6.07 -13.33 5.64
N LEU A 418 -5.17 -12.37 5.86
CA LEU A 418 -5.40 -10.99 5.43
C LEU A 418 -5.24 -10.90 3.92
N HIS A 419 -6.40 -10.97 3.26
CA HIS A 419 -6.57 -10.58 1.88
C HIS A 419 -6.69 -9.05 1.84
N LEU A 420 -5.54 -8.37 1.78
CA LEU A 420 -5.44 -6.91 1.66
C LEU A 420 -5.58 -6.45 0.21
#